data_AF-A0A1P8END5-F1
#
_entry.id   AF-A0A1P8END5-F1
#
_cell.length_a   1.000
_cell.length_b   1.000
_cell.length_c   1.000
_cell.angle_alpha   90.00
_cell.angle_beta   90.00
_cell.angle_gamma   90.00
#
_symmetry.space_group_name_H-M   'P 1'
#
loop_
_entity.id
_entity.type
_entity.pdbx_description
1 polymer ?
#
loop_
_entity_poly.entity_id
_entity_poly.type
_entity_poly.pdbx_seq_one_letter_code
_entity_poly.pdbx_strand_id
1 'polypeptide(L)'
;MRASTFESTLLDYTQDYQQAKSLGAAMLACHGMIVPAIAPNIALLIPNCPRPSTTYTEPVEFSYAGGLQAHRPGVPKTSHTGQLQFIETDYGQVKGFMELLNSVGGTTDCIVYDGRPGRYTEAYELSDCAITFEPGEFDAEGRSTIMRISAPMSYMYFGINAQLGISSEIGRITGSNTVVNQFLARANSILASVQAGNPLYRALASDIAKW
;
A
#
# COMPACT_ATOMS: atom_id res chain seq x y z
N MET A 1 -46.51 15.95 -28.67
CA MET A 1 -45.73 16.12 -27.43
C MET A 1 -44.44 16.84 -27.78
N ARG A 2 -44.30 18.10 -27.37
CA ARG A 2 -43.07 18.88 -27.60
C ARG A 2 -42.03 18.41 -26.59
N ALA A 3 -40.89 17.92 -27.06
CA ALA A 3 -39.73 17.65 -26.21
C ALA A 3 -39.25 18.97 -25.63
N SER A 4 -39.47 19.19 -24.33
CA SER A 4 -38.81 20.27 -23.59
C SER A 4 -37.34 19.90 -23.51
N THR A 5 -36.46 20.69 -24.12
CA THR A 5 -35.02 20.61 -23.97
C THR A 5 -34.71 20.70 -22.47
N PHE A 6 -34.34 19.57 -21.85
CA PHE A 6 -33.98 19.53 -20.44
C PHE A 6 -32.57 20.10 -20.32
N GLU A 7 -32.48 21.38 -19.96
CA GLU A 7 -31.23 22.03 -19.61
C GLU A 7 -30.98 21.80 -18.12
N SER A 8 -29.84 21.21 -17.77
CA SER A 8 -29.41 21.02 -16.38
C SER A 8 -29.35 22.37 -15.66
N THR A 9 -30.02 22.46 -14.52
CA THR A 9 -30.19 23.74 -13.83
C THR A 9 -28.94 24.07 -13.02
N LEU A 10 -28.73 25.35 -12.69
CA LEU A 10 -27.63 25.77 -11.81
C LEU A 10 -27.64 25.05 -10.45
N LEU A 11 -28.83 24.64 -9.96
CA LEU A 11 -28.94 23.90 -8.71
C LEU A 11 -28.33 22.50 -8.83
N ASP A 12 -28.55 21.81 -9.94
CA ASP A 12 -27.99 20.47 -10.21
C ASP A 12 -26.45 20.56 -10.22
N TYR A 13 -25.89 21.57 -10.88
CA TYR A 13 -24.43 21.80 -10.88
C TYR A 13 -23.87 22.12 -9.49
N THR A 14 -24.62 22.79 -8.61
CA THR A 14 -24.16 23.03 -7.24
C THR A 14 -24.16 21.76 -6.39
N GLN A 15 -25.12 20.86 -6.60
CA GLN A 15 -25.17 19.56 -5.92
C GLN A 15 -24.03 18.67 -6.41
N ASP A 16 -23.82 18.59 -7.72
CA ASP A 16 -22.71 17.85 -8.33
C ASP A 16 -21.36 18.40 -7.87
N TYR A 17 -21.22 19.72 -7.74
CA TYR A 17 -19.99 20.33 -7.23
C TYR A 17 -19.71 20.00 -5.75
N GLN A 18 -20.75 19.97 -4.91
CA GLN A 18 -20.61 19.56 -3.51
C GLN A 18 -20.30 18.06 -3.39
N GLN A 19 -20.95 17.23 -4.20
CA GLN A 19 -20.67 15.80 -4.27
C GLN A 19 -19.24 15.56 -4.77
N ALA A 20 -18.80 16.23 -5.83
CA ALA A 20 -17.44 16.14 -6.34
C ALA A 20 -16.40 16.55 -5.29
N LYS A 21 -16.66 17.59 -4.50
CA LYS A 21 -15.82 17.94 -3.35
C LYS A 21 -15.81 16.86 -2.26
N SER A 22 -16.94 16.21 -2.02
CA SER A 22 -17.04 15.11 -1.05
C SER A 22 -16.31 13.84 -1.50
N LEU A 23 -16.22 13.61 -2.82
CA LEU A 23 -15.47 12.50 -3.43
C LEU A 23 -13.94 12.69 -3.32
N GLY A 24 -13.50 13.89 -2.93
CA GLY A 24 -12.09 14.22 -2.71
C GLY A 24 -11.47 14.99 -3.88
N ALA A 25 -10.30 15.58 -3.62
CA ALA A 25 -9.54 16.27 -4.65
C ALA A 25 -8.83 15.25 -5.56
N ALA A 26 -8.71 15.57 -6.85
CA ALA A 26 -7.87 14.80 -7.75
C ALA A 26 -6.44 14.72 -7.19
N MET A 27 -5.87 13.52 -7.18
CA MET A 27 -4.54 13.27 -6.62
C MET A 27 -3.49 13.90 -7.54
N LEU A 28 -3.07 15.13 -7.23
CA LEU A 28 -2.17 15.94 -8.07
C LEU A 28 -0.71 15.47 -8.04
N ALA A 29 -0.35 14.68 -7.02
CA ALA A 29 0.97 14.07 -6.89
C ALA A 29 0.80 12.62 -6.40
N CYS A 30 0.93 11.66 -7.32
CA CYS A 30 0.94 10.24 -6.99
C CYS A 30 2.28 9.90 -6.30
N HIS A 31 2.31 9.99 -4.97
CA HIS A 31 3.47 9.62 -4.16
C HIS A 31 3.58 8.09 -3.98
N GLY A 32 3.32 7.31 -5.02
CA GLY A 32 3.38 5.86 -4.96
C GLY A 32 4.81 5.36 -4.81
N MET A 33 5.04 4.39 -3.93
CA MET A 33 6.36 3.77 -3.72
C MET A 33 6.22 2.25 -3.70
N ILE A 34 6.93 1.58 -4.60
CA ILE A 34 7.05 0.12 -4.61
C ILE A 34 8.33 -0.29 -3.88
N VAL A 35 8.22 -1.25 -2.98
CA VAL A 35 9.33 -1.77 -2.18
C VAL A 35 9.50 -3.26 -2.47
N PRO A 36 10.57 -3.66 -3.20
CA PRO A 36 10.95 -5.06 -3.36
C PRO A 36 11.49 -5.64 -2.05
N ALA A 37 11.08 -6.85 -1.69
CA ALA A 37 11.51 -7.53 -0.47
C ALA A 37 13.02 -7.85 -0.46
N ILE A 38 13.58 -8.17 -1.63
CA ILE A 38 14.99 -8.56 -1.78
C ILE A 38 15.97 -7.37 -1.61
N ALA A 39 15.54 -6.15 -1.93
CA ALA A 39 16.34 -4.94 -1.84
C ALA A 39 15.46 -3.72 -1.51
N PRO A 40 15.09 -3.51 -0.23
CA PRO A 40 14.15 -2.46 0.15
C PRO A 40 14.70 -1.03 -0.06
N ASN A 41 16.03 -0.88 -0.10
CA ASN A 41 16.69 0.40 -0.33
C ASN A 41 16.52 0.91 -1.77
N ILE A 42 16.30 0.02 -2.75
CA ILE A 42 16.19 0.42 -4.16
C ILE A 42 14.89 1.14 -4.48
N ALA A 43 13.90 1.05 -3.60
CA ALA A 43 12.58 1.66 -3.75
C ALA A 43 12.62 3.18 -3.97
N LEU A 44 13.68 3.87 -3.51
CA LEU A 44 13.88 5.31 -3.75
C LEU A 44 14.31 5.63 -5.18
N LEU A 45 14.85 4.65 -5.89
CA LEU A 45 15.32 4.77 -7.28
C LEU A 45 14.22 4.41 -8.29
N ILE A 46 13.00 4.11 -7.84
CA ILE A 46 11.86 3.74 -8.68
C ILE A 46 10.87 4.92 -8.76
N PRO A 47 10.99 5.80 -9.76
CA PRO A 47 10.10 6.95 -9.92
C PRO A 47 8.70 6.61 -10.42
N ASN A 48 8.50 5.47 -11.08
CA ASN A 48 7.21 5.07 -11.63
C ASN A 48 6.89 3.64 -11.24
N CYS A 49 5.70 3.45 -10.65
CA CYS A 49 5.16 2.14 -10.31
C CYS A 49 3.69 2.02 -10.74
N PRO A 50 3.25 0.84 -11.22
CA PRO A 50 1.85 0.59 -11.49
C PRO A 50 1.07 0.54 -10.17
N ARG A 51 -0.10 1.18 -10.12
CA ARG A 51 -1.08 0.93 -9.06
C ARG A 51 -1.81 -0.36 -9.42
N PRO A 52 -1.73 -1.43 -8.63
CA PRO A 52 -2.42 -2.68 -8.94
C PRO A 52 -3.93 -2.49 -8.81
N SER A 53 -4.68 -3.05 -9.75
CA SER A 53 -6.14 -3.05 -9.75
C SER A 53 -6.64 -4.45 -10.04
N THR A 54 -7.58 -4.95 -9.25
CA THR A 54 -8.28 -6.19 -9.57
C THR A 54 -9.29 -5.91 -10.66
N THR A 55 -9.11 -6.54 -11.82
CA THR A 55 -10.06 -6.47 -12.93
C THR A 55 -10.49 -7.89 -13.32
N TYR A 56 -11.71 -7.99 -13.85
CA TYR A 56 -12.18 -9.23 -14.45
C TYR A 56 -11.54 -9.41 -15.82
N THR A 57 -11.39 -10.65 -16.28
CA THR A 57 -11.06 -10.90 -17.68
C THR A 57 -12.16 -10.39 -18.61
N GLU A 58 -11.86 -10.33 -19.90
CA GLU A 58 -12.81 -9.86 -20.91
C GLU A 58 -14.19 -10.55 -20.76
N PRO A 59 -15.28 -9.77 -20.86
CA PRO A 59 -16.63 -10.32 -20.74
C PRO A 59 -16.93 -11.25 -21.91
N VAL A 60 -17.62 -12.36 -21.62
CA VAL A 60 -18.05 -13.30 -22.64
C VAL A 60 -19.43 -12.91 -23.13
N GLU A 61 -19.55 -12.69 -24.43
CA GLU A 61 -20.82 -12.44 -25.11
C GLU A 61 -21.48 -13.75 -25.51
N PHE A 62 -22.79 -13.85 -25.29
CA PHE A 62 -23.58 -14.98 -25.72
C PHE A 62 -24.91 -14.50 -26.31
N SER A 63 -25.28 -15.11 -27.43
CA SER A 63 -26.42 -14.70 -28.24
C SER A 63 -27.66 -15.51 -27.87
N TYR A 64 -28.75 -14.82 -27.59
CA TYR A 64 -30.08 -15.37 -27.36
C TYR A 64 -30.89 -15.36 -28.67
N ALA A 65 -31.96 -16.17 -28.69
CA ALA A 65 -32.90 -16.19 -29.81
C ALA A 65 -33.50 -14.78 -30.02
N GLY A 66 -33.58 -14.34 -31.29
CA GLY A 66 -34.05 -13.01 -31.66
C GLY A 66 -32.96 -11.95 -31.82
N GLY A 67 -31.68 -12.34 -31.83
CA GLY A 67 -30.56 -11.41 -32.07
C GLY A 67 -30.13 -10.60 -30.86
N LEU A 68 -30.65 -10.92 -29.67
CA LEU A 68 -30.26 -10.31 -28.41
C LEU A 68 -28.93 -10.89 -27.95
N GLN A 69 -27.90 -10.05 -27.89
CA GLN A 69 -26.62 -10.41 -27.29
C GLN A 69 -26.61 -9.94 -25.84
N ALA A 70 -26.29 -10.84 -24.89
CA ALA A 70 -25.98 -10.44 -23.53
C ALA A 70 -24.55 -10.84 -23.16
N HIS A 71 -24.04 -10.24 -22.09
CA HIS A 71 -22.68 -10.46 -21.61
C HIS A 71 -22.71 -11.09 -20.23
N ARG A 72 -21.72 -11.95 -19.95
CA ARG A 72 -21.41 -12.44 -18.61
C ARG A 72 -20.01 -11.96 -18.23
N PRO A 73 -19.79 -11.48 -17.00
CA PRO A 73 -18.45 -11.13 -16.55
C PRO A 73 -17.54 -12.37 -16.59
N GLY A 74 -16.28 -12.17 -17.01
CA GLY A 74 -15.25 -13.20 -17.03
C GLY A 74 -14.79 -13.60 -15.62
N VAL A 75 -13.89 -14.59 -15.57
CA VAL A 75 -13.24 -15.01 -14.32
C VAL A 75 -12.30 -13.88 -13.83
N PRO A 76 -12.09 -13.69 -12.52
CA PRO A 76 -11.12 -12.72 -12.04
C PRO A 76 -9.72 -12.97 -12.61
N LYS A 77 -9.07 -11.92 -13.13
CA LYS A 77 -7.68 -11.98 -13.57
C LYS A 77 -6.77 -11.80 -12.35
N THR A 78 -5.83 -12.71 -12.14
CA THR A 78 -4.86 -12.63 -11.04
C THR A 78 -3.48 -12.17 -11.52
N SER A 79 -3.19 -12.35 -12.81
CA SER A 79 -1.93 -11.95 -13.45
C SER A 79 -2.05 -10.56 -14.07
N HIS A 80 -1.16 -9.67 -13.66
CA HIS A 80 -1.11 -8.30 -14.15
C HIS A 80 0.30 -7.98 -14.64
N THR A 81 0.37 -7.09 -15.62
CA THR A 81 1.62 -6.56 -16.14
C THR A 81 1.63 -5.05 -15.93
N GLY A 82 2.79 -4.53 -15.52
CA GLY A 82 2.98 -3.11 -15.33
C GLY A 82 4.40 -2.71 -15.69
N GLN A 83 4.58 -1.45 -16.05
CA GLN A 83 5.89 -0.91 -16.39
C GLN A 83 6.53 -0.31 -15.15
N LEU A 84 7.76 -0.71 -14.84
CA LEU A 84 8.62 -0.01 -13.89
C LEU A 84 9.69 0.78 -14.63
N GLN A 85 10.18 1.84 -13.98
CA GLN A 85 11.36 2.56 -14.41
C GLN A 85 12.29 2.71 -13.22
N PHE A 86 13.59 2.55 -13.46
CA PHE A 86 14.65 2.69 -12.48
C PHE A 86 15.56 3.85 -12.87
N ILE A 87 16.04 4.59 -11.87
CA ILE A 87 17.08 5.59 -12.03
C ILE A 87 18.41 4.92 -11.68
N GLU A 88 19.33 4.87 -12.64
CA GLU A 88 20.68 4.37 -12.39
C GLU A 88 21.46 5.37 -11.52
N THR A 89 22.38 4.85 -10.71
CA THR A 89 23.24 5.67 -9.86
C THR A 89 24.69 5.47 -10.26
N ASP A 90 25.57 6.43 -9.94
CA ASP A 90 27.01 6.33 -10.23
C ASP A 90 27.66 5.08 -9.60
N TYR A 91 27.06 4.57 -8.51
CA TYR A 91 27.48 3.36 -7.82
C TYR A 91 26.93 2.06 -8.43
N GLY A 92 26.12 2.12 -9.48
CA GLY A 92 25.59 0.93 -10.15
C GLY A 92 24.60 0.12 -9.31
N GLN A 93 23.84 0.76 -8.41
CA GLN A 93 22.92 0.06 -7.49
C GLN A 93 21.83 -0.74 -8.23
N VAL A 94 21.36 -0.26 -9.38
CA VAL A 94 20.34 -0.97 -10.17
C VAL A 94 20.95 -2.19 -10.84
N LYS A 95 22.18 -2.09 -11.36
CA LYS A 95 22.93 -3.26 -11.84
C LYS A 95 23.13 -4.33 -10.76
N GLY A 96 23.50 -3.93 -9.54
CA GLY A 96 23.62 -4.86 -8.41
C GLY A 96 22.30 -5.56 -8.07
N PHE A 97 21.18 -4.84 -8.18
CA PHE A 97 19.85 -5.42 -8.02
C PHE A 97 19.48 -6.39 -9.14
N MET A 98 19.84 -6.12 -10.40
CA MET A 98 19.62 -7.04 -11.50
C MET A 98 20.35 -8.38 -11.27
N GLU A 99 21.61 -8.32 -10.82
CA GLU A 99 22.39 -9.51 -10.50
C GLU A 99 21.78 -10.28 -9.32
N LEU A 100 21.33 -9.57 -8.28
CA LEU A 100 20.68 -10.16 -7.13
C LEU A 100 19.35 -10.83 -7.50
N LEU A 101 18.54 -10.19 -8.33
CA LEU A 101 17.28 -10.77 -8.84
C LEU A 101 17.55 -12.04 -9.65
N ASN A 102 18.58 -12.05 -10.50
CA ASN A 102 18.98 -13.23 -11.25
C ASN A 102 19.46 -14.36 -10.33
N SER A 103 20.15 -14.04 -9.23
CA SER A 103 20.64 -15.03 -8.26
C SER A 103 19.51 -15.74 -7.49
N VAL A 104 18.35 -15.09 -7.33
CA VAL A 104 17.19 -15.62 -6.57
C VAL A 104 16.16 -16.29 -7.49
N GLY A 105 16.45 -16.41 -8.79
CA GLY A 105 15.59 -17.10 -9.75
C GLY A 105 14.60 -16.19 -10.49
N GLY A 106 14.84 -14.87 -10.50
CA GLY A 106 14.13 -13.92 -11.34
C GLY A 106 12.82 -13.39 -10.77
N THR A 107 12.41 -13.81 -9.57
CA THR A 107 11.19 -13.35 -8.90
C THR A 107 11.47 -12.75 -7.54
N THR A 108 10.62 -11.82 -7.11
CA THR A 108 10.65 -11.21 -5.78
C THR A 108 9.24 -10.81 -5.35
N ASP A 109 8.97 -10.74 -4.05
CA ASP A 109 7.72 -10.18 -3.56
C ASP A 109 7.87 -8.66 -3.38
N CYS A 110 6.82 -7.90 -3.70
CA CYS A 110 6.83 -6.44 -3.61
C CYS A 110 5.63 -5.92 -2.83
N ILE A 111 5.80 -4.78 -2.14
CA ILE A 111 4.69 -4.05 -1.53
C ILE A 111 4.61 -2.67 -2.19
N VAL A 112 3.44 -2.32 -2.73
CA VAL A 112 3.15 -0.99 -3.30
C VAL A 112 2.40 -0.17 -2.26
N TYR A 113 2.94 0.98 -1.91
CA TYR A 113 2.31 1.94 -1.01
C TYR A 113 1.70 3.09 -1.82
N ASP A 114 0.44 3.44 -1.55
CA ASP A 114 -0.14 4.72 -1.94
C ASP A 114 0.35 5.79 -0.96
N GLY A 115 1.60 6.24 -1.17
CA GLY A 115 2.37 7.05 -0.23
C GLY A 115 3.75 6.43 0.02
N ARG A 116 4.28 6.64 1.23
CA ARG A 116 5.62 6.17 1.61
C ARG A 116 5.53 5.07 2.67
N PRO A 117 6.53 4.17 2.76
CA PRO A 117 6.67 3.29 3.91
C PRO A 117 6.60 4.10 5.22
N GLY A 118 5.59 3.82 6.05
CA GLY A 118 5.31 4.52 7.31
C GLY A 118 4.27 5.65 7.26
N ARG A 119 3.90 6.16 6.07
CA ARG A 119 2.78 7.11 5.89
C ARG A 119 2.13 6.89 4.53
N TYR A 120 1.12 6.04 4.51
CA TYR A 120 0.39 5.62 3.30
C TYR A 120 -1.12 5.62 3.55
N THR A 121 -1.89 5.77 2.49
CA THR A 121 -3.35 5.61 2.52
C THR A 121 -3.72 4.14 2.42
N GLU A 122 -3.13 3.44 1.43
CA GLU A 122 -3.33 2.02 1.18
C GLU A 122 -2.00 1.35 0.86
N ALA A 123 -1.90 0.04 1.12
CA ALA A 123 -0.73 -0.77 0.79
C ALA A 123 -1.21 -2.06 0.12
N TYR A 124 -0.58 -2.41 -1.00
CA TYR A 124 -0.94 -3.56 -1.83
C TYR A 124 0.21 -4.56 -1.85
N GLU A 125 -0.11 -5.82 -1.58
CA GLU A 125 0.87 -6.90 -1.63
C GLU A 125 0.88 -7.53 -3.01
N LEU A 126 2.06 -7.57 -3.63
CA LEU A 126 2.30 -8.19 -4.91
C LEU A 126 3.16 -9.44 -4.69
N SER A 127 2.63 -10.59 -5.06
CA SER A 127 3.33 -11.87 -4.98
C SER A 127 3.91 -12.25 -6.34
N ASP A 128 5.02 -13.00 -6.33
CA ASP A 128 5.67 -13.52 -7.54
C ASP A 128 5.94 -12.43 -8.60
N CYS A 129 6.55 -11.32 -8.20
CA CYS A 129 6.92 -10.26 -9.14
C CYS A 129 8.14 -10.68 -9.95
N ALA A 130 7.93 -10.99 -11.23
CA ALA A 130 8.98 -11.19 -12.20
C ALA A 130 9.30 -9.85 -12.87
N ILE A 131 10.51 -9.33 -12.64
CA ILE A 131 10.98 -8.07 -13.23
C ILE A 131 11.98 -8.41 -14.33
N THR A 132 11.70 -7.95 -15.55
CA THR A 132 12.60 -8.09 -16.70
C THR A 132 13.18 -6.73 -17.03
N PHE A 133 14.51 -6.61 -17.07
CA PHE A 133 15.18 -5.35 -17.36
C PHE A 133 15.52 -5.24 -18.84
N GLU A 134 15.22 -4.09 -19.42
CA GLU A 134 15.68 -3.74 -20.76
C GLU A 134 17.12 -3.19 -20.70
N PRO A 135 17.93 -3.38 -21.75
CA PRO A 135 19.27 -2.81 -21.80
C PRO A 135 19.20 -1.27 -21.76
N GLY A 136 19.97 -0.67 -20.85
CA GLY A 136 20.14 0.78 -20.79
C GLY A 136 21.07 1.27 -21.88
N GLU A 137 20.70 2.36 -22.55
CA GLU A 137 21.54 3.00 -23.57
C GLU A 137 22.53 3.97 -22.94
N PHE A 138 23.80 3.87 -23.34
CA PHE A 138 24.82 4.84 -22.97
C PHE A 138 24.86 5.96 -24.01
N ASP A 139 24.33 7.12 -23.66
CA ASP A 139 24.45 8.33 -24.45
C ASP A 139 25.63 9.18 -23.93
N ALA A 140 26.61 9.43 -24.79
CA ALA A 140 27.78 10.25 -24.48
C ALA A 140 27.55 11.76 -24.71
N GLU A 141 26.44 12.14 -25.36
CA GLU A 141 26.09 13.55 -25.64
C GLU A 141 25.15 14.14 -24.56
N GLY A 142 24.41 13.28 -23.86
CA GLY A 142 23.45 13.62 -22.81
C GLY A 142 24.07 14.40 -21.64
N ARG A 143 24.10 15.73 -21.74
CA ARG A 143 24.50 16.62 -20.63
C ARG A 143 23.40 16.89 -19.61
N SER A 144 22.14 16.61 -19.95
CA SER A 144 20.97 17.10 -19.20
C SER A 144 19.93 16.02 -18.89
N THR A 145 20.23 14.76 -19.20
CA THR A 145 19.30 13.64 -19.06
C THR A 145 19.86 12.60 -18.09
N ILE A 146 19.03 12.13 -17.16
CA ILE A 146 19.40 11.06 -16.22
C ILE A 146 19.21 9.72 -16.93
N MET A 147 20.16 8.80 -16.77
CA MET A 147 20.03 7.43 -17.25
C MET A 147 18.88 6.72 -16.52
N ARG A 148 17.89 6.27 -17.28
CA ARG A 148 16.74 5.52 -16.78
C ARG A 148 16.68 4.18 -17.48
N ILE A 149 16.39 3.14 -16.70
CA ILE A 149 16.22 1.79 -17.21
C ILE A 149 14.76 1.41 -17.09
N SER A 150 14.17 1.02 -18.20
CA SER A 150 12.80 0.53 -18.26
C SER A 150 12.79 -0.96 -17.91
N ALA A 151 11.87 -1.40 -17.07
CA ALA A 151 11.75 -2.80 -16.70
C ALA A 151 10.27 -3.19 -16.58
N PRO A 152 9.69 -3.90 -17.56
CA PRO A 152 8.36 -4.45 -17.37
C PRO A 152 8.37 -5.48 -16.23
N MET A 153 7.30 -5.48 -15.44
CA MET A 153 7.08 -6.37 -14.32
C MET A 153 5.77 -7.13 -14.54
N SER A 154 5.83 -8.45 -14.42
CA SER A 154 4.65 -9.31 -14.31
C SER A 154 4.48 -9.69 -12.85
N TYR A 155 3.28 -9.53 -12.30
CA TYR A 155 3.02 -9.77 -10.88
C TYR A 155 1.63 -10.39 -10.68
N MET A 156 1.49 -11.13 -9.58
CA MET A 156 0.18 -11.59 -9.13
C MET A 156 -0.39 -10.61 -8.11
N TYR A 157 -1.67 -10.30 -8.25
CA TYR A 157 -2.40 -9.48 -7.28
C TYR A 157 -3.75 -10.09 -6.96
N PHE A 158 -3.99 -10.36 -5.68
CA PHE A 158 -5.21 -11.04 -5.21
C PHE A 158 -6.23 -10.09 -4.58
N GLY A 159 -6.03 -8.78 -4.68
CA GLY A 159 -6.91 -7.80 -4.02
C GLY A 159 -6.74 -7.74 -2.50
N ILE A 160 -5.66 -8.31 -1.98
CA ILE A 160 -5.32 -8.28 -0.56
C ILE A 160 -4.55 -6.98 -0.31
N ASN A 161 -5.14 -6.11 0.52
CA ASN A 161 -4.37 -5.01 1.12
C ASN A 161 -3.33 -5.65 2.04
N ALA A 162 -2.05 -5.31 1.82
CA ALA A 162 -0.93 -5.91 2.52
C ALA A 162 -1.21 -5.92 4.02
N GLN A 163 -1.22 -7.12 4.63
CA GLN A 163 -1.50 -7.29 6.07
C GLN A 163 -0.25 -6.89 6.87
N LEU A 164 0.08 -5.60 6.80
CA LEU A 164 1.07 -4.94 7.65
C LEU A 164 0.46 -4.82 9.04
N GLY A 165 0.53 -5.90 9.82
CA GLY A 165 0.27 -5.97 11.26
C GLY A 165 -0.90 -5.13 11.76
N ILE A 166 -2.02 -5.78 12.09
CA ILE A 166 -3.26 -5.19 12.65
C ILE A 166 -2.98 -4.00 13.58
N SER A 167 -3.08 -2.79 13.02
CA SER A 167 -3.10 -1.53 13.75
C SER A 167 -4.51 -0.99 13.57
N SER A 168 -5.34 -1.10 14.60
CA SER A 168 -6.75 -0.69 14.56
C SER A 168 -6.96 0.82 14.73
N GLU A 169 -5.95 1.66 14.48
CA GLU A 169 -6.09 3.11 14.63
C GLU A 169 -5.28 3.85 13.58
N ILE A 170 -5.98 4.68 12.81
CA ILE A 170 -5.39 5.61 11.85
C ILE A 170 -4.45 6.57 12.61
N GLY A 171 -3.14 6.46 12.36
CA GLY A 171 -2.19 7.54 12.64
C GLY A 171 -1.31 7.45 13.89
N ARG A 172 -1.00 6.27 14.45
CA ARG A 172 -0.01 6.17 15.55
C ARG A 172 1.23 5.36 15.17
N ILE A 173 2.38 5.97 15.46
CA ILE A 173 3.74 5.48 15.24
C ILE A 173 3.94 4.10 15.91
N THR A 174 4.47 3.15 15.14
CA THR A 174 4.92 1.83 15.59
C THR A 174 5.95 1.96 16.74
N GLY A 175 5.61 1.44 17.92
CA GLY A 175 6.53 1.27 19.05
C GLY A 175 6.07 1.84 20.40
N SER A 176 5.00 2.64 20.46
CA SER A 176 4.56 3.25 21.72
C SER A 176 3.93 2.25 22.71
N ASN A 177 3.28 1.18 22.21
CA ASN A 177 2.54 0.25 23.08
C ASN A 177 3.43 -0.69 23.89
N THR A 178 4.64 -1.03 23.42
CA THR A 178 5.54 -1.90 24.19
C THR A 178 6.05 -1.19 25.45
N VAL A 179 6.35 0.11 25.35
CA VAL A 179 6.82 0.92 26.47
C VAL A 179 5.69 1.21 27.46
N VAL A 180 4.48 1.54 26.96
CA VAL A 180 3.32 1.81 27.82
C VAL A 180 2.85 0.53 28.54
N ASN A 181 2.83 -0.63 27.87
CA ASN A 181 2.48 -1.90 28.51
C ASN A 181 3.57 -2.36 29.50
N GLN A 182 4.86 -2.11 29.22
CA GLN A 182 5.93 -2.34 30.19
C GLN A 182 5.83 -1.40 31.40
N PHE A 183 5.44 -0.14 31.19
CA PHE A 183 5.24 0.81 32.28
C PHE A 183 4.02 0.45 33.14
N LEU A 184 2.90 0.06 32.53
CA LEU A 184 1.72 -0.44 33.23
C LEU A 184 2.03 -1.72 34.02
N ALA A 185 2.79 -2.65 33.45
CA ALA A 185 3.22 -3.87 34.14
C ALA A 185 4.14 -3.57 35.33
N ARG A 186 5.08 -2.62 35.18
CA ARG A 186 5.97 -2.16 36.27
C ARG A 186 5.22 -1.36 37.34
N ALA A 187 4.24 -0.54 36.95
CA ALA A 187 3.39 0.18 37.89
C ALA A 187 2.56 -0.79 38.75
N ASN A 188 1.98 -1.83 38.12
CA ASN A 188 1.23 -2.86 38.83
C ASN A 188 2.12 -3.72 39.75
N SER A 189 3.36 -4.02 39.36
CA SER A 189 4.29 -4.77 40.21
C SER A 189 4.81 -3.96 41.40
N ILE A 190 5.02 -2.65 41.22
CA ILE A 190 5.36 -1.74 42.33
C ILE A 190 4.15 -1.56 43.25
N LEU A 191 2.93 -1.44 42.72
CA LEU A 191 1.73 -1.36 43.55
C LEU A 191 1.57 -2.63 44.41
N ALA A 192 1.75 -3.81 43.81
CA ALA A 192 1.68 -5.07 44.51
C ALA A 192 2.80 -5.22 45.56
N SER A 193 4.02 -4.77 45.27
CA SER A 193 5.13 -4.84 46.24
C SER A 193 5.00 -3.81 47.36
N VAL A 194 4.41 -2.64 47.10
CA VAL A 194 4.10 -1.64 48.14
C VAL A 194 2.96 -2.11 49.04
N GLN A 195 1.94 -2.76 48.48
CA GLN A 195 0.85 -3.37 49.26
C GLN A 195 1.34 -4.58 50.09
N ALA A 196 2.23 -5.40 49.54
CA ALA A 196 2.81 -6.54 50.26
C ALA A 196 3.90 -6.13 51.27
N GLY A 197 4.63 -5.05 50.99
CA GLY A 197 5.78 -4.58 51.76
C GLY A 197 5.46 -3.59 52.87
N ASN A 198 4.19 -3.18 53.05
CA ASN A 198 3.80 -2.23 54.10
C ASN A 198 3.15 -2.95 55.30
N PRO A 199 3.94 -3.42 56.30
CA PRO A 199 3.41 -4.10 57.49
C PRO A 199 2.48 -3.21 58.32
N LEU A 200 2.58 -1.88 58.18
CA LEU A 200 1.71 -0.91 58.85
C LEU A 200 0.27 -0.96 58.32
N TYR A 201 0.07 -1.22 57.03
CA TYR A 201 -1.29 -1.32 56.44
C TYR A 201 -2.01 -2.60 56.88
N ARG A 202 -1.26 -3.71 56.98
CA ARG A 202 -1.79 -4.99 57.49
C ARG A 202 -2.08 -4.94 59.00
N ALA A 203 -1.26 -4.23 59.77
CA ALA A 203 -1.52 -4.00 61.20
C ALA A 203 -2.77 -3.13 61.42
N LEU A 204 -2.93 -2.04 60.67
CA LEU A 204 -4.10 -1.17 60.76
C LEU A 204 -5.41 -1.89 60.38
N ALA A 205 -5.39 -2.71 59.34
CA ALA A 205 -6.56 -3.52 58.95
C ALA A 205 -6.92 -4.59 60.00
N SER A 206 -5.94 -5.12 60.74
CA SER A 206 -6.19 -6.10 61.80
C SER A 206 -6.69 -5.50 63.11
N ASP A 207 -6.44 -4.20 63.36
CA ASP A 207 -6.91 -3.51 64.57
C ASP A 207 -8.35 -2.97 64.43
N ILE A 208 -8.83 -2.71 63.21
CA ILE A 208 -10.22 -2.31 62.97
C ILE A 208 -11.19 -3.50 63.17
N ALA A 209 -10.72 -4.74 63.07
CA ALA A 209 -11.53 -5.94 63.28
C ALA A 209 -11.67 -6.36 64.76
N LYS A 210 -11.21 -5.54 65.71
CA LYS A 210 -11.21 -5.85 67.16
C LYS A 210 -12.07 -4.91 68.02
N TRP A 211 -13.06 -4.24 67.44
CA TRP A 211 -14.12 -3.54 68.17
C TRP A 211 -15.49 -4.01 67.72
#